data_AF-A0A671WSN6-F1
#
_entry.id   AF-A0A671WSN6-F1
#
_cell.length_a   1.000
_cell.length_b   1.000
_cell.length_c   1.000
_cell.angle_alpha   90.00
_cell.angle_beta   90.00
_cell.angle_gamma   90.00
#
_symmetry.space_group_name_H-M   'P 1'
#
loop_
_entity.id
_entity.type
_entity.pdbx_description
1 polymer ?
#
loop_
_entity_poly.entity_id
_entity_poly.type
_entity_poly.pdbx_seq_one_letter_code
_entity_poly.pdbx_strand_id
1 'polypeptide(L)'
;GAGGMALCWLLIHILLFTSSSAHNDFFTSIGHMTDLLFTEKDLVNSLKDYIRAEERKLEQIKKWADKLDVLSAAAGQDPEGFLGHPVNAFKLMKRLNTEWGELESLVLTDVSDVCFDITTILLFIVFCPGSSSSHQSVLTVDDCYDLGKVAYSEADYYHTELWMVQALKQLDEGEISAVDAVTILDYLSYSVYQQGDLERSLDFTKRLLELDPTHQRANGNLKYFEYQLAKQEKMGASEEAQTEEAQRKGRPDDYLPERKKYEQLCRGEGLRMTPRRQSRLFCRYYNNNRHPKYVIGPVKQEDEWDQPRIVRYLNIVTDKEMEKVKELAKPRYLTLSVTEPWLRGRTVTQFLLSPLSAWLGAFEHPVVDEINQRIEDLTGLDVTTAEDLQVANYGVGGQYEPHFDFGRKDEPDAFEELGTGNRIATWLLYMSDVQAGGATVFTDIGASVWPRKGTAVFWYNLYPSGEGDYRTRHAACPVLVGNKWVSNKWIHERGQEFRRRCGLQETD
;
A
#
# COMPACT_ATOMS: atom_id res chain seq x y z
N GLY A 1 -43.51 40.09 19.20
CA GLY A 1 -44.45 40.90 18.41
C GLY A 1 -43.68 41.60 17.33
N ALA A 2 -44.21 41.61 16.11
CA ALA A 2 -43.62 42.16 14.90
C ALA A 2 -42.90 43.51 15.11
N GLY A 3 -41.67 43.63 14.60
CA GLY A 3 -40.90 44.88 14.67
C GLY A 3 -39.49 44.82 14.08
N GLY A 4 -38.91 43.62 13.89
CA GLY A 4 -37.55 43.46 13.37
C GLY A 4 -37.41 43.37 11.85
N MET A 5 -38.49 43.06 11.12
CA MET A 5 -38.44 42.87 9.66
C MET A 5 -38.73 44.13 8.83
N ALA A 6 -38.96 45.30 9.45
CA ALA A 6 -39.29 46.54 8.74
C ALA A 6 -38.10 47.52 8.59
N LEU A 7 -37.02 47.37 9.37
CA LEU A 7 -35.88 48.30 9.31
C LEU A 7 -34.81 47.94 8.26
N CYS A 8 -34.74 46.68 7.82
CA CYS A 8 -33.83 46.29 6.73
C CYS A 8 -34.36 46.69 5.34
N TRP A 9 -35.67 46.88 5.18
CA TRP A 9 -36.29 47.37 3.94
C TRP A 9 -36.27 48.90 3.80
N LEU A 10 -36.14 49.65 4.90
CA LEU A 10 -36.11 51.11 4.87
C LEU A 10 -34.73 51.70 4.50
N LEU A 11 -33.63 50.99 4.76
CA LEU A 11 -32.29 51.41 4.30
C LEU A 11 -32.08 51.18 2.80
N ILE A 12 -32.79 50.21 2.21
CA ILE A 12 -32.76 49.93 0.76
C ILE A 12 -33.60 50.96 -0.02
N HIS A 13 -34.61 51.59 0.59
CA HIS A 13 -35.40 52.64 -0.07
C HIS A 13 -34.84 54.07 0.06
N ILE A 14 -33.98 54.36 1.06
CA ILE A 14 -33.36 55.70 1.18
C ILE A 14 -32.19 55.88 0.20
N LEU A 15 -31.52 54.79 -0.21
CA LEU A 15 -30.51 54.83 -1.29
C LEU A 15 -31.13 54.86 -2.71
N LEU A 16 -32.43 54.64 -2.84
CA LEU A 16 -33.14 54.68 -4.13
C LEU A 16 -33.87 56.01 -4.41
N PHE A 17 -33.80 57.02 -3.52
CA PHE A 17 -34.53 58.29 -3.70
C PHE A 17 -33.77 59.59 -3.37
N THR A 18 -32.44 59.58 -3.23
CA THR A 18 -31.65 60.81 -3.47
C THR A 18 -31.24 60.84 -4.94
N SER A 19 -32.21 61.28 -5.74
CA SER A 19 -32.01 61.68 -7.12
C SER A 19 -30.87 62.68 -7.28
N SER A 20 -30.04 62.39 -8.26
CA SER A 20 -29.51 63.37 -9.22
C SER A 20 -28.69 64.51 -8.63
N SER A 21 -27.40 64.23 -8.44
CA SER A 21 -26.37 65.14 -8.94
C SER A 21 -25.28 64.28 -9.57
N ALA A 22 -25.66 63.57 -10.63
CA ALA A 22 -24.69 63.15 -11.62
C ALA A 22 -24.03 64.42 -12.14
N HIS A 23 -22.73 64.59 -11.88
CA HIS A 23 -21.89 65.39 -12.75
C HIS A 23 -21.84 64.65 -14.10
N ASN A 24 -22.90 64.82 -14.89
CA ASN A 24 -22.84 64.63 -16.32
C ASN A 24 -22.02 65.79 -16.87
N ASP A 25 -20.70 65.65 -16.79
CA ASP A 25 -19.82 66.43 -17.65
C ASP A 25 -20.12 65.96 -19.08
N PHE A 26 -21.01 66.70 -19.74
CA PHE A 26 -21.23 66.56 -21.18
C PHE A 26 -19.89 66.83 -21.86
N PHE A 27 -19.30 65.81 -22.47
CA PHE A 27 -18.10 65.95 -23.31
C PHE A 27 -18.46 66.83 -24.51
N THR A 28 -18.07 68.11 -24.47
CA THR A 28 -18.44 69.13 -25.47
C THR A 28 -17.47 69.23 -26.66
N SER A 29 -16.44 68.38 -26.71
CA SER A 29 -15.46 68.37 -27.82
C SER A 29 -15.42 67.00 -28.52
N ILE A 30 -15.49 67.03 -29.86
CA ILE A 30 -15.37 65.85 -30.73
C ILE A 30 -14.04 65.11 -30.49
N GLY A 31 -12.99 65.82 -30.07
CA GLY A 31 -11.67 65.24 -29.77
C GLY A 31 -11.63 64.35 -28.53
N HIS A 32 -12.45 64.61 -27.50
CA HIS A 32 -12.54 63.73 -26.32
C HIS A 32 -13.50 62.54 -26.57
N MET A 33 -14.46 62.71 -27.49
CA MET A 33 -15.33 61.60 -27.93
C MET A 33 -14.60 60.59 -28.82
N THR A 34 -13.58 61.01 -29.57
CA THR A 34 -12.73 60.07 -30.30
C THR A 34 -11.92 59.18 -29.35
N ASP A 35 -11.43 59.71 -28.23
CA ASP A 35 -10.75 58.91 -27.21
C ASP A 35 -11.70 57.88 -26.56
N LEU A 36 -12.97 58.23 -26.35
CA LEU A 36 -14.00 57.30 -25.87
C LEU A 36 -14.23 56.13 -26.83
N LEU A 37 -14.23 56.37 -28.15
CA LEU A 37 -14.32 55.31 -29.16
C LEU A 37 -13.11 54.38 -29.14
N PHE A 38 -11.91 54.90 -28.85
CA PHE A 38 -10.72 54.05 -28.65
C PHE A 38 -10.83 53.24 -27.35
N THR A 39 -11.29 53.84 -26.24
CA THR A 39 -11.50 53.10 -24.98
C THR A 39 -12.59 52.03 -25.08
N GLU A 40 -13.67 52.26 -25.83
CA GLU A 40 -14.70 51.26 -26.08
C GLU A 40 -14.14 50.08 -26.88
N LYS A 41 -13.30 50.36 -27.89
CA LYS A 41 -12.61 49.33 -28.65
C LYS A 41 -11.67 48.50 -27.76
N ASP A 42 -10.96 49.13 -26.83
CA ASP A 42 -10.08 48.45 -25.90
C ASP A 42 -10.86 47.60 -24.87
N LEU A 43 -11.99 48.10 -24.37
CA LEU A 43 -12.92 47.35 -23.53
C LEU A 43 -13.48 46.12 -24.25
N VAL A 44 -13.86 46.25 -25.52
CA VAL A 44 -14.34 45.14 -26.34
C VAL A 44 -13.23 44.10 -26.59
N ASN A 45 -11.98 44.52 -26.75
CA ASN A 45 -10.85 43.61 -26.90
C ASN A 45 -10.55 42.86 -25.59
N SER A 46 -10.53 43.55 -24.45
CA SER A 46 -10.36 42.95 -23.13
C SER A 46 -11.45 41.92 -22.83
N LEU A 47 -12.72 42.23 -23.17
CA LEU A 47 -13.82 41.27 -23.04
C LEU A 47 -13.63 40.02 -23.90
N LYS A 48 -13.15 40.16 -25.14
CA LYS A 48 -12.86 39.01 -26.01
C LYS A 48 -11.72 38.15 -25.48
N ASP A 49 -10.70 38.75 -24.89
CA ASP A 49 -9.57 38.01 -24.34
C ASP A 49 -9.95 37.28 -23.03
N TYR A 50 -10.80 37.88 -22.20
CA TYR A 50 -11.43 37.20 -21.06
C TYR A 50 -12.24 35.97 -21.51
N ILE A 51 -13.10 36.12 -22.53
CA ILE A 51 -13.88 35.00 -23.09
C ILE A 51 -12.95 33.88 -23.57
N ARG A 52 -11.88 34.19 -24.31
CA ARG A 52 -10.91 33.18 -24.78
C ARG A 52 -10.16 32.49 -23.65
N ALA A 53 -9.87 33.20 -22.57
CA ALA A 53 -9.18 32.64 -21.42
C ALA A 53 -10.12 31.69 -20.63
N GLU A 54 -11.39 32.05 -20.48
CA GLU A 54 -12.44 31.16 -19.95
C GLU A 54 -12.68 29.93 -20.84
N GLU A 55 -12.72 30.09 -22.17
CA GLU A 55 -12.84 28.97 -23.10
C GLU A 55 -11.64 28.00 -22.99
N ARG A 56 -10.41 28.52 -22.83
CA ARG A 56 -9.21 27.69 -22.61
C ARG A 56 -9.26 26.93 -21.29
N LYS A 57 -9.69 27.59 -20.21
CA LYS A 57 -9.89 26.96 -18.90
C LYS A 57 -10.93 25.84 -18.99
N LEU A 58 -12.07 26.11 -19.63
CA LEU A 58 -13.12 25.12 -19.85
C LEU A 58 -12.63 23.93 -20.66
N GLU A 59 -11.83 24.17 -21.70
CA GLU A 59 -11.23 23.11 -22.52
C GLU A 59 -10.28 22.21 -21.71
N GLN A 60 -9.48 22.77 -20.80
CA GLN A 60 -8.64 22.00 -19.89
C GLN A 60 -9.47 21.14 -18.92
N ILE A 61 -10.53 21.70 -18.34
CA ILE A 61 -11.45 20.98 -17.44
C ILE A 61 -12.13 19.82 -18.18
N LYS A 62 -12.59 20.03 -19.41
CA LYS A 62 -13.19 18.97 -20.25
C LYS A 62 -12.23 17.82 -20.50
N LYS A 63 -10.99 18.12 -20.90
CA LYS A 63 -9.95 17.09 -21.11
C LYS A 63 -9.69 16.29 -19.83
N TRP A 64 -9.72 16.94 -18.68
CA TRP A 64 -9.59 16.31 -17.37
C TRP A 64 -10.76 15.35 -17.09
N ALA A 65 -11.99 15.78 -17.36
CA ALA A 65 -13.19 14.96 -17.22
C ALA A 65 -13.16 13.72 -18.13
N ASP A 66 -12.81 13.89 -19.41
CA ASP A 66 -12.73 12.78 -20.38
C ASP A 66 -11.66 11.75 -19.96
N LYS A 67 -10.50 12.22 -19.46
CA LYS A 67 -9.45 11.35 -18.92
C LYS A 67 -9.94 10.52 -17.73
N LEU A 68 -10.71 11.12 -16.82
CA LEU A 68 -11.25 10.45 -15.64
C LEU A 68 -12.35 9.44 -15.99
N ASP A 69 -13.17 9.73 -17.00
CA ASP A 69 -14.25 8.84 -17.43
C ASP A 69 -13.69 7.52 -17.98
N VAL A 70 -12.65 7.59 -18.82
CA VAL A 70 -11.94 6.41 -19.33
C VAL A 70 -11.34 5.56 -18.20
N LEU A 71 -10.70 6.20 -17.22
CA LEU A 71 -10.09 5.50 -16.08
C LEU A 71 -11.15 4.86 -15.16
N SER A 72 -12.27 5.55 -14.95
CA SER A 72 -13.36 5.08 -14.08
C SER A 72 -14.15 3.95 -14.72
N ALA A 73 -14.34 3.98 -16.04
CA ALA A 73 -14.96 2.89 -16.79
C ALA A 73 -14.15 1.58 -16.67
N ALA A 74 -12.82 1.67 -16.71
CA ALA A 74 -11.93 0.52 -16.50
C ALA A 74 -12.03 -0.03 -15.06
N ALA A 75 -12.15 0.84 -14.06
CA ALA A 75 -12.28 0.43 -12.66
C ALA A 75 -13.68 -0.15 -12.32
N GLY A 76 -14.73 0.30 -13.00
CA GLY A 76 -16.11 -0.11 -12.72
C GLY A 76 -16.46 -1.55 -13.14
N GLN A 77 -15.71 -2.15 -14.07
CA GLN A 77 -15.98 -3.52 -14.54
C GLN A 77 -15.53 -4.60 -13.56
N ASP A 78 -14.36 -4.42 -12.93
CA ASP A 78 -13.81 -5.31 -11.90
C ASP A 78 -13.08 -4.48 -10.82
N PRO A 79 -13.81 -3.93 -9.84
CA PRO A 79 -13.21 -3.07 -8.82
C PRO A 79 -12.17 -3.81 -7.96
N GLU A 80 -12.43 -5.07 -7.59
CA GLU A 80 -11.52 -5.83 -6.72
C GLU A 80 -10.24 -6.23 -7.46
N GLY A 81 -10.31 -6.64 -8.73
CA GLY A 81 -9.13 -6.92 -9.55
C GLY A 81 -8.37 -5.65 -9.93
N PHE A 82 -9.07 -4.56 -10.24
CA PHE A 82 -8.44 -3.27 -10.57
C PHE A 82 -7.64 -2.72 -9.39
N LEU A 83 -8.23 -2.71 -8.19
CA LEU A 83 -7.57 -2.27 -6.95
C LEU A 83 -6.57 -3.30 -6.42
N GLY A 84 -6.65 -4.55 -6.84
CA GLY A 84 -5.63 -5.55 -6.58
C GLY A 84 -4.29 -5.23 -7.27
N HIS A 85 -4.27 -4.39 -8.31
CA HIS A 85 -3.00 -3.98 -8.93
C HIS A 85 -2.39 -2.77 -8.19
N PRO A 86 -1.14 -2.86 -7.72
CA PRO A 86 -0.55 -1.87 -6.82
C PRO A 86 -0.45 -0.48 -7.44
N VAL A 87 -0.06 -0.41 -8.71
CA VAL A 87 0.06 0.88 -9.42
C VAL A 87 -1.32 1.49 -9.69
N ASN A 88 -2.36 0.68 -9.88
CA ASN A 88 -3.73 1.21 -10.08
C ASN A 88 -4.27 1.79 -8.77
N ALA A 89 -4.09 1.06 -7.66
CA ALA A 89 -4.46 1.53 -6.33
C ALA A 89 -3.70 2.82 -5.97
N PHE A 90 -2.38 2.85 -6.18
CA PHE A 90 -1.55 4.03 -5.96
C PHE A 90 -2.04 5.22 -6.81
N LYS A 91 -2.20 5.03 -8.12
CA LYS A 91 -2.67 6.11 -9.02
C LYS A 91 -4.06 6.62 -8.64
N LEU A 92 -4.97 5.76 -8.15
CA LEU A 92 -6.26 6.22 -7.64
C LEU A 92 -6.11 7.07 -6.38
N MET A 93 -5.30 6.62 -5.43
CA MET A 93 -5.02 7.37 -4.19
C MET A 93 -4.34 8.71 -4.47
N LYS A 94 -3.31 8.72 -5.34
CA LYS A 94 -2.63 9.95 -5.80
C LYS A 94 -3.65 10.91 -6.41
N ARG A 95 -4.47 10.44 -7.37
CA ARG A 95 -5.54 11.26 -7.95
C ARG A 95 -6.41 11.90 -6.89
N LEU A 96 -6.99 11.10 -5.99
CA LEU A 96 -7.92 11.56 -4.94
C LEU A 96 -7.28 12.53 -3.94
N ASN A 97 -5.98 12.41 -3.69
CA ASN A 97 -5.31 13.21 -2.66
C ASN A 97 -4.60 14.46 -3.20
N THR A 98 -4.07 14.41 -4.43
CA THR A 98 -3.29 15.52 -5.01
C THR A 98 -3.96 16.10 -6.25
N GLU A 99 -4.23 15.27 -7.26
CA GLU A 99 -4.64 15.79 -8.58
C GLU A 99 -6.05 16.41 -8.57
N TRP A 100 -6.95 15.93 -7.70
CA TRP A 100 -8.26 16.59 -7.49
C TRP A 100 -8.12 17.98 -6.88
N GLY A 101 -7.12 18.22 -6.03
CA GLY A 101 -6.81 19.55 -5.50
C GLY A 101 -6.25 20.49 -6.56
N GLU A 102 -5.47 19.97 -7.52
CA GLU A 102 -5.02 20.73 -8.69
C GLU A 102 -6.20 21.12 -9.59
N LEU A 103 -7.14 20.19 -9.82
CA LEU A 103 -8.37 20.49 -10.56
C LEU A 103 -9.24 21.52 -9.83
N GLU A 104 -9.37 21.41 -8.50
CA GLU A 104 -10.06 22.40 -7.68
C GLU A 104 -9.41 23.79 -7.83
N SER A 105 -8.08 23.86 -7.74
CA SER A 105 -7.33 25.10 -7.96
C SER A 105 -7.55 25.65 -9.37
N LEU A 106 -7.52 24.81 -10.40
CA LEU A 106 -7.80 25.22 -11.79
C LEU A 106 -9.22 25.80 -11.91
N VAL A 107 -10.22 25.15 -11.31
CA VAL A 107 -11.63 25.61 -11.33
C VAL A 107 -11.78 26.94 -10.57
N LEU A 108 -11.09 27.11 -9.44
CA LEU A 108 -11.16 28.29 -8.59
C LEU A 108 -10.29 29.46 -9.07
N THR A 109 -9.36 29.24 -10.01
CA THR A 109 -8.49 30.30 -10.55
C THR A 109 -9.35 31.36 -11.25
N ASP A 110 -9.31 32.60 -10.73
CA ASP A 110 -9.98 33.74 -11.35
C ASP A 110 -9.16 34.20 -12.58
N VAL A 111 -9.85 34.33 -13.71
CA VAL A 111 -9.25 34.69 -15.00
C VAL A 111 -9.17 36.22 -15.15
N SER A 112 -9.72 36.96 -14.19
CA SER A 112 -9.73 38.43 -14.15
C SER A 112 -8.35 39.08 -14.01
N ASP A 113 -7.37 38.40 -13.40
CA ASP A 113 -6.00 38.91 -13.19
C ASP A 113 -5.11 38.84 -14.44
N VAL A 114 -5.57 38.22 -15.53
CA VAL A 114 -4.81 38.07 -16.79
C VAL A 114 -4.80 39.37 -17.63
N CYS A 115 -5.35 40.48 -17.11
CA CYS A 115 -5.46 41.75 -17.85
C CYS A 115 -4.14 42.56 -17.91
N PHE A 116 -3.03 42.10 -17.33
CA PHE A 116 -1.69 42.66 -17.57
C PHE A 116 -0.63 41.55 -17.52
N ASP A 117 -0.33 40.93 -18.65
CA ASP A 117 1.04 40.85 -19.21
C ASP A 117 1.05 39.84 -20.37
N ILE A 118 1.57 40.28 -21.52
CA ILE A 118 1.87 39.42 -22.65
C ILE A 118 3.34 39.01 -22.51
N THR A 119 3.63 37.73 -22.36
CA THR A 119 4.76 37.09 -23.05
C THR A 119 4.69 35.56 -22.97
N THR A 120 4.85 34.95 -24.16
CA THR A 120 5.21 33.54 -24.42
C THR A 120 4.05 32.54 -24.62
N ILE A 121 3.69 32.35 -25.90
CA ILE A 121 3.06 31.14 -26.43
C ILE A 121 4.02 30.50 -27.45
N LEU A 122 4.31 29.20 -27.27
CA LEU A 122 4.64 28.22 -28.31
C LEU A 122 4.35 26.83 -27.68
N LEU A 123 3.28 26.07 -28.05
CA LEU A 123 3.09 25.19 -29.22
C LEU A 123 4.19 24.11 -29.30
N PHE A 124 3.98 22.78 -29.32
CA PHE A 124 2.87 21.92 -29.76
C PHE A 124 2.94 20.53 -29.08
N ILE A 125 1.79 19.89 -28.90
CA ILE A 125 1.59 18.44 -28.66
C ILE A 125 1.47 17.72 -30.02
N VAL A 126 1.99 16.49 -30.15
CA VAL A 126 1.74 15.57 -31.30
C VAL A 126 1.39 14.14 -30.83
N PHE A 127 0.12 13.76 -31.09
CA PHE A 127 -0.53 12.49 -31.56
C PHE A 127 -0.01 11.09 -31.15
N CYS A 128 -0.80 10.23 -30.45
CA CYS A 128 -1.88 9.26 -30.86
C CYS A 128 -1.36 7.80 -31.09
N PRO A 129 -2.21 6.77 -31.34
CA PRO A 129 -3.22 6.09 -30.51
C PRO A 129 -2.99 4.55 -30.41
N GLY A 130 -3.81 3.82 -29.63
CA GLY A 130 -4.20 2.44 -29.99
C GLY A 130 -3.77 1.26 -29.08
N SER A 131 -4.76 0.71 -28.37
CA SER A 131 -4.98 -0.70 -27.99
C SER A 131 -3.84 -1.54 -27.38
N SER A 132 -4.04 -2.03 -26.17
CA SER A 132 -4.40 -3.44 -25.94
C SER A 132 -4.70 -3.67 -24.45
N SER A 133 -5.79 -4.39 -24.21
CA SER A 133 -6.17 -4.91 -22.92
C SER A 133 -5.17 -5.96 -22.44
N SER A 134 -4.31 -5.58 -21.51
CA SER A 134 -3.96 -6.34 -20.32
C SER A 134 -3.58 -5.29 -19.28
N HIS A 135 -4.15 -5.34 -18.08
CA HIS A 135 -3.95 -4.27 -17.09
C HIS A 135 -2.48 -4.21 -16.66
N GLN A 136 -1.68 -3.43 -17.36
CA GLN A 136 -0.32 -3.02 -16.98
C GLN A 136 -0.34 -1.50 -16.81
N SER A 137 -0.46 -1.06 -15.57
CA SER A 137 -0.15 0.33 -15.22
C SER A 137 1.29 0.41 -14.76
N VAL A 138 2.04 1.34 -15.36
CA VAL A 138 3.46 1.58 -15.07
C VAL A 138 3.58 2.89 -14.29
N LEU A 139 4.48 2.95 -13.31
CA LEU A 139 4.83 4.20 -12.62
C LEU A 139 5.64 5.08 -13.57
N THR A 140 5.29 6.36 -13.63
CA THR A 140 6.06 7.33 -14.43
C THR A 140 7.34 7.75 -13.73
N VAL A 141 8.22 8.45 -14.44
CA VAL A 141 9.41 9.09 -13.84
C VAL A 141 9.00 9.99 -12.67
N ASP A 142 7.96 10.80 -12.85
CA ASP A 142 7.46 11.71 -11.81
C ASP A 142 6.95 10.94 -10.58
N ASP A 143 6.24 9.82 -10.79
CA ASP A 143 5.77 8.95 -9.68
C ASP A 143 6.96 8.37 -8.89
N CYS A 144 8.01 7.88 -9.58
CA CYS A 144 9.19 7.33 -8.94
C CYS A 144 10.00 8.40 -8.19
N TYR A 145 10.13 9.59 -8.78
CA TYR A 145 10.78 10.74 -8.16
C TYR A 145 10.05 11.21 -6.90
N ASP A 146 8.72 11.32 -6.95
CA ASP A 146 7.89 11.71 -5.80
C ASP A 146 8.10 10.75 -4.62
N LEU A 147 8.09 9.43 -4.88
CA LEU A 147 8.33 8.40 -3.88
C LEU A 147 9.74 8.51 -3.27
N GLY A 148 10.76 8.71 -4.11
CA GLY A 148 12.14 8.91 -3.65
C GLY A 148 12.29 10.18 -2.81
N LYS A 149 11.60 11.27 -3.17
CA LYS A 149 11.65 12.54 -2.45
C LYS A 149 11.02 12.43 -1.06
N VAL A 150 9.92 11.68 -0.92
CA VAL A 150 9.32 11.39 0.39
C VAL A 150 10.31 10.60 1.26
N ALA A 151 10.88 9.50 0.74
CA ALA A 151 11.89 8.72 1.45
C ALA A 151 13.10 9.57 1.89
N TYR A 152 13.54 10.49 1.02
CA TYR A 152 14.64 11.41 1.32
C TYR A 152 14.30 12.35 2.48
N SER A 153 13.07 12.87 2.53
CA SER A 153 12.62 13.77 3.60
C SER A 153 12.55 13.07 4.97
N GLU A 154 12.36 11.75 4.98
CA GLU A 154 12.38 10.90 6.17
C GLU A 154 13.79 10.40 6.52
N ALA A 155 14.82 10.85 5.79
CA ALA A 155 16.21 10.38 5.90
C ALA A 155 16.40 8.88 5.62
N ASP A 156 15.48 8.25 4.90
CA ASP A 156 15.60 6.88 4.40
C ASP A 156 16.37 6.86 3.07
N TYR A 157 17.68 7.14 3.16
CA TYR A 157 18.54 7.28 1.99
C TYR A 157 18.67 5.98 1.17
N TYR A 158 18.46 4.83 1.80
CA TYR A 158 18.46 3.52 1.13
C TYR A 158 17.29 3.42 0.15
N HIS A 159 16.06 3.72 0.58
CA HIS A 159 14.92 3.69 -0.33
C HIS A 159 14.91 4.86 -1.30
N THR A 160 15.46 6.03 -0.92
CA THR A 160 15.67 7.12 -1.88
C THR A 160 16.53 6.68 -3.05
N GLU A 161 17.64 5.99 -2.80
CA GLU A 161 18.50 5.50 -3.88
C GLU A 161 17.74 4.59 -4.85
N LEU A 162 16.98 3.62 -4.32
CA LEU A 162 16.22 2.68 -5.15
C LEU A 162 15.23 3.39 -6.08
N TRP A 163 14.45 4.33 -5.53
CA TRP A 163 13.45 5.07 -6.29
C TRP A 163 14.07 6.04 -7.29
N MET A 164 15.11 6.77 -6.89
CA MET A 164 15.76 7.73 -7.76
C MET A 164 16.56 7.05 -8.90
N VAL A 165 17.16 5.88 -8.67
CA VAL A 165 17.77 5.08 -9.74
C VAL A 165 16.72 4.61 -10.74
N GLN A 166 15.55 4.18 -10.27
CA GLN A 166 14.45 3.76 -11.15
C GLN A 166 13.91 4.94 -11.97
N ALA A 167 13.77 6.12 -11.36
CA ALA A 167 13.37 7.35 -12.07
C ALA A 167 14.39 7.75 -13.14
N LEU A 168 15.69 7.74 -12.79
CA LEU A 168 16.77 8.06 -13.73
C LEU A 168 16.81 7.08 -14.91
N LYS A 169 16.60 5.78 -14.64
CA LYS A 169 16.55 4.76 -15.68
C LYS A 169 15.43 5.01 -16.68
N GLN A 170 14.23 5.32 -16.21
CA GLN A 170 13.08 5.62 -17.08
C GLN A 170 13.32 6.89 -17.93
N LEU A 171 13.96 7.90 -17.35
CA LEU A 171 14.32 9.13 -18.05
C LEU A 171 15.40 8.85 -19.13
N ASP A 172 16.40 8.02 -18.83
CA ASP A 172 17.41 7.57 -19.78
C ASP A 172 16.81 6.75 -20.95
N GLU A 173 15.71 6.03 -20.70
CA GLU A 173 14.94 5.30 -21.71
C GLU A 173 14.06 6.21 -22.60
N GLY A 174 14.00 7.52 -22.30
CA GLY A 174 13.34 8.54 -23.12
C GLY A 174 11.91 8.89 -22.69
N GLU A 175 11.51 8.54 -21.46
CA GLU A 175 10.21 8.95 -20.92
C GLU A 175 10.16 10.47 -20.69
N ILE A 176 9.07 11.11 -21.14
CA ILE A 176 8.87 12.56 -20.99
C ILE A 176 8.40 12.83 -19.55
N SER A 177 9.14 13.64 -18.82
CA SER A 177 8.87 14.02 -17.43
C SER A 177 9.04 15.52 -17.23
N ALA A 178 8.38 16.07 -16.20
CA ALA A 178 8.60 17.44 -15.77
C ALA A 178 9.91 17.59 -14.98
N VAL A 179 10.41 16.49 -14.40
CA VAL A 179 11.65 16.44 -13.61
C VAL A 179 12.82 16.14 -14.53
N ASP A 180 13.90 16.88 -14.37
CA ASP A 180 15.13 16.71 -15.13
C ASP A 180 16.12 15.76 -14.44
N ALA A 181 16.99 15.15 -15.24
CA ALA A 181 18.02 14.22 -14.75
C ALA A 181 18.96 14.86 -13.72
N VAL A 182 19.23 16.18 -13.84
CA VAL A 182 20.09 16.93 -12.91
C VAL A 182 19.51 16.89 -11.50
N THR A 183 18.21 17.15 -11.35
CA THR A 183 17.54 17.09 -10.05
C THR A 183 17.62 15.68 -9.44
N ILE A 184 17.35 14.63 -10.22
CA ILE A 184 17.41 13.24 -9.75
C ILE A 184 18.84 12.85 -9.30
N LEU A 185 19.84 13.22 -10.09
CA LEU A 185 21.26 12.97 -9.78
C LEU A 185 21.73 13.70 -8.52
N ASP A 186 21.21 14.90 -8.24
CA ASP A 186 21.52 15.65 -7.02
C ASP A 186 21.08 14.87 -5.76
N TYR A 187 19.82 14.39 -5.74
CA TYR A 187 19.32 13.53 -4.66
C TYR A 187 20.09 12.22 -4.54
N LEU A 188 20.42 11.57 -5.66
CA LEU A 188 21.21 10.32 -5.67
C LEU A 188 22.60 10.52 -5.09
N SER A 189 23.32 11.55 -5.55
CA SER A 189 24.69 11.81 -5.12
C SER A 189 24.78 11.95 -3.60
N TYR A 190 23.87 12.71 -3.00
CA TYR A 190 23.84 12.91 -1.55
C TYR A 190 23.38 11.65 -0.80
N SER A 191 22.35 10.97 -1.27
CA SER A 191 21.80 9.78 -0.59
C SER A 191 22.81 8.64 -0.54
N VAL A 192 23.55 8.42 -1.63
CA VAL A 192 24.58 7.38 -1.73
C VAL A 192 25.80 7.74 -0.86
N TYR A 193 26.17 9.03 -0.80
CA TYR A 193 27.18 9.51 0.14
C TYR A 193 26.79 9.27 1.60
N GLN A 194 25.54 9.53 1.99
CA GLN A 194 25.07 9.29 3.36
C GLN A 194 25.11 7.81 3.77
N GLN A 195 25.00 6.90 2.78
CA GLN A 195 25.16 5.46 2.97
C GLN A 195 26.62 5.00 3.06
N GLY A 196 27.58 5.90 2.78
CA GLY A 196 29.03 5.64 2.88
C GLY A 196 29.68 5.15 1.58
N ASP A 197 28.97 5.13 0.45
CA ASP A 197 29.52 4.72 -0.85
C ASP A 197 30.02 5.96 -1.62
N LEU A 198 31.26 6.35 -1.30
CA LEU A 198 31.86 7.59 -1.81
C LEU A 198 32.15 7.54 -3.31
N GLU A 199 32.56 6.38 -3.83
CA GLU A 199 32.88 6.19 -5.25
C GLU A 199 31.65 6.39 -6.13
N ARG A 200 30.54 5.71 -5.81
CA ARG A 200 29.30 5.88 -6.57
C ARG A 200 28.72 7.29 -6.46
N SER A 201 28.82 7.92 -5.28
CA SER A 201 28.40 9.31 -5.09
C SER A 201 29.17 10.27 -6.02
N LEU A 202 30.48 10.05 -6.15
CA LEU A 202 31.35 10.82 -7.02
C LEU A 202 31.03 10.59 -8.51
N ASP A 203 30.72 9.36 -8.92
CA ASP A 203 30.27 9.05 -10.29
C ASP A 203 28.95 9.77 -10.63
N PHE A 204 27.96 9.73 -9.73
CA PHE A 204 26.71 10.47 -9.92
C PHE A 204 26.95 11.99 -10.00
N THR A 205 27.87 12.52 -9.19
CA THR A 205 28.23 13.95 -9.19
C THR A 205 28.91 14.36 -10.49
N LYS A 206 29.80 13.51 -11.04
CA LYS A 206 30.43 13.75 -12.35
C LYS A 206 29.39 13.76 -13.46
N ARG A 207 28.50 12.75 -13.49
CA ARG A 207 27.40 12.67 -14.46
C ARG A 207 26.47 13.89 -14.38
N LEU A 208 26.23 14.41 -13.18
CA LEU A 208 25.46 15.65 -12.99
C LEU A 208 26.19 16.85 -13.63
N LEU A 209 27.49 17.00 -13.39
CA LEU A 209 28.29 18.10 -13.93
C LEU A 209 28.52 18.02 -15.44
N GLU A 210 28.41 16.84 -16.05
CA GLU A 210 28.37 16.69 -17.51
C GLU A 210 27.11 17.32 -18.12
N LEU A 211 25.99 17.29 -17.39
CA LEU A 211 24.72 17.88 -17.82
C LEU A 211 24.62 19.37 -17.47
N ASP A 212 25.02 19.75 -16.25
CA ASP A 212 25.09 21.14 -15.80
C ASP A 212 26.46 21.45 -15.14
N PRO A 213 27.43 21.94 -15.92
CA PRO A 213 28.74 22.31 -15.40
C PRO A 213 28.69 23.47 -14.38
N THR A 214 27.63 24.28 -14.40
CA THR A 214 27.49 25.47 -13.55
C THR A 214 26.84 25.18 -12.20
N HIS A 215 26.44 23.93 -11.96
CA HIS A 215 25.74 23.54 -10.75
C HIS A 215 26.61 23.76 -9.50
N GLN A 216 26.23 24.73 -8.65
CA GLN A 216 27.05 25.17 -7.52
C GLN A 216 27.30 24.06 -6.49
N ARG A 217 26.25 23.30 -6.13
CA ARG A 217 26.35 22.25 -5.10
C ARG A 217 27.22 21.08 -5.53
N ALA A 218 26.96 20.53 -6.72
CA ALA A 218 27.75 19.46 -7.32
C ALA A 218 29.25 19.82 -7.47
N ASN A 219 29.59 21.05 -7.86
CA ASN A 219 30.99 21.50 -7.90
C ASN A 219 31.66 21.51 -6.51
N GLY A 220 30.91 21.85 -5.45
CA GLY A 220 31.37 21.73 -4.07
C GLY A 220 31.53 20.27 -3.63
N ASN A 221 30.52 19.44 -3.92
CA ASN A 221 30.48 18.02 -3.61
C ASN A 221 31.63 17.28 -4.29
N LEU A 222 31.92 17.55 -5.57
CA LEU A 222 33.01 16.92 -6.31
C LEU A 222 34.36 17.09 -5.59
N LYS A 223 34.72 18.34 -5.28
CA LYS A 223 35.97 18.65 -4.56
C LYS A 223 36.01 17.99 -3.19
N TYR A 224 34.88 17.97 -2.51
CA TYR A 224 34.76 17.35 -1.19
C TYR A 224 34.93 15.83 -1.26
N PHE A 225 34.26 15.15 -2.19
CA PHE A 225 34.33 13.70 -2.36
C PHE A 225 35.71 13.25 -2.83
N GLU A 226 36.34 13.95 -3.79
CA GLU A 226 37.72 13.69 -4.22
C GLU A 226 38.70 13.82 -3.05
N TYR A 227 38.53 14.84 -2.21
CA TYR A 227 39.36 15.02 -1.02
C TYR A 227 39.20 13.89 -0.01
N GLN A 228 37.96 13.46 0.27
CA GLN A 228 37.70 12.34 1.18
C GLN A 228 38.26 11.02 0.66
N LEU A 229 38.14 10.75 -0.64
CA LEU A 229 38.64 9.53 -1.27
C LEU A 229 40.18 9.49 -1.19
N ALA A 230 40.85 10.59 -1.56
CA ALA A 230 42.30 10.69 -1.45
C ALA A 230 42.81 10.59 0.00
N LYS A 231 42.00 11.00 0.97
CA LYS A 231 42.29 10.82 2.41
C LYS A 231 42.16 9.36 2.83
N GLN A 232 41.12 8.65 2.37
CA GLN A 232 40.94 7.22 2.62
C GLN A 232 42.06 6.39 2.01
N GLU A 233 42.47 6.66 0.77
CA GLU A 233 43.59 5.97 0.10
C GLU A 233 44.92 6.14 0.87
N LYS A 234 45.18 7.35 1.40
CA LYS A 234 46.38 7.62 2.21
C LYS A 234 46.36 6.92 3.57
N MET A 235 45.19 6.71 4.16
CA MET A 235 45.03 6.00 5.43
C MET A 235 45.03 4.46 5.24
N GLY A 236 44.45 3.97 4.15
CA GLY A 236 44.46 2.55 3.77
C GLY A 236 45.86 2.02 3.43
N ALA A 237 46.78 2.89 2.97
CA ALA A 237 48.17 2.53 2.76
C ALA A 237 48.98 2.29 4.06
N SER A 238 48.44 2.63 5.23
CA SER A 238 49.09 2.41 6.54
C SER A 238 48.56 1.23 7.35
N GLU A 239 47.43 0.63 6.97
CA GLU A 239 46.81 -0.48 7.70
C GLU A 239 46.31 -1.55 6.71
N GLU A 240 47.21 -2.44 6.25
CA GLU A 240 46.77 -3.71 5.68
C GLU A 240 46.48 -4.71 6.81
N ALA A 241 45.27 -5.26 6.76
CA ALA A 241 44.75 -6.40 7.54
C ALA A 241 44.01 -6.11 8.86
N GLN A 242 42.94 -5.33 8.79
CA GLN A 242 41.63 -5.85 9.24
C GLN A 242 40.61 -5.60 8.14
N THR A 243 40.11 -6.69 7.56
CA THR A 243 38.98 -6.75 6.64
C THR A 243 37.73 -6.28 7.37
N GLU A 244 37.58 -4.97 7.53
CA GLU A 244 36.27 -4.36 7.57
C GLU A 244 35.95 -4.08 6.10
N GLU A 245 35.14 -4.94 5.46
CA GLU A 245 34.26 -4.45 4.40
C GLU A 245 33.75 -3.11 4.92
N ALA A 246 34.06 -2.00 4.24
CA ALA A 246 33.47 -0.71 4.55
C ALA A 246 31.97 -0.99 4.59
N GLN A 247 31.41 -1.12 5.80
CA GLN A 247 30.06 -1.60 5.98
C GLN A 247 29.24 -0.46 5.40
N ARG A 248 28.81 -0.62 4.15
CA ARG A 248 27.72 0.16 3.57
C ARG A 248 26.73 0.29 4.71
N LYS A 249 26.40 1.52 5.11
CA LYS A 249 25.28 1.71 6.02
C LYS A 249 24.10 1.12 5.29
N GLY A 250 23.83 -0.14 5.60
CA GLY A 250 22.72 -0.86 5.03
C GLY A 250 21.44 -0.17 5.49
N ARG A 251 20.32 -0.84 5.22
CA ARG A 251 19.05 -0.41 5.79
C ARG A 251 19.21 -0.08 7.30
N PRO A 252 18.61 1.03 7.78
CA PRO A 252 18.62 1.39 9.20
C PRO A 252 18.24 0.20 10.09
N ASP A 253 18.79 0.16 11.31
CA ASP A 253 18.46 -0.89 12.27
C ASP A 253 16.95 -0.95 12.48
N ASP A 254 16.39 -2.12 12.19
CA ASP A 254 14.96 -2.36 12.22
C ASP A 254 14.56 -2.91 13.59
N TYR A 255 13.36 -2.57 14.06
CA TYR A 255 12.83 -3.12 15.32
C TYR A 255 12.54 -4.63 15.23
N LEU A 256 12.47 -5.18 14.00
CA LEU A 256 12.34 -6.61 13.75
C LEU A 256 13.70 -7.24 13.43
N PRO A 257 14.32 -7.99 14.37
CA PRO A 257 15.63 -8.62 14.16
C PRO A 257 15.64 -9.62 12.99
N GLU A 258 14.49 -10.24 12.72
CA GLU A 258 14.31 -11.28 11.71
C GLU A 258 13.85 -10.76 10.35
N ARG A 259 13.80 -9.43 10.15
CA ARG A 259 13.26 -8.82 8.92
C ARG A 259 13.92 -9.33 7.64
N LYS A 260 15.24 -9.51 7.63
CA LYS A 260 15.97 -10.05 6.47
C LYS A 260 15.46 -11.44 6.08
N LYS A 261 15.26 -12.33 7.04
CA LYS A 261 14.73 -13.69 6.81
C LYS A 261 13.28 -13.63 6.32
N TYR A 262 12.46 -12.79 6.96
CA TYR A 262 11.07 -12.56 6.56
C TYR A 262 10.96 -12.13 5.09
N GLU A 263 11.76 -11.13 4.67
CA GLU A 263 11.74 -10.63 3.29
C GLU A 263 12.25 -11.66 2.28
N GLN A 264 13.30 -12.41 2.62
CA GLN A 264 13.78 -13.54 1.80
C GLN A 264 12.66 -14.56 1.57
N LEU A 265 11.94 -14.94 2.63
CA LEU A 265 10.82 -15.87 2.54
C LEU A 265 9.68 -15.34 1.66
N CYS A 266 9.38 -14.04 1.76
CA CYS A 266 8.39 -13.38 0.93
C CYS A 266 8.78 -13.28 -0.55
N ARG A 267 10.08 -13.26 -0.87
CA ARG A 267 10.60 -13.37 -2.24
C ARG A 267 10.66 -14.82 -2.76
N GLY A 268 10.32 -15.80 -1.93
CA GLY A 268 10.42 -17.23 -2.28
C GLY A 268 11.84 -17.80 -2.14
N GLU A 269 12.76 -17.06 -1.51
CA GLU A 269 14.14 -17.48 -1.19
C GLU A 269 14.20 -18.30 0.11
N GLY A 270 13.11 -19.01 0.44
CA GLY A 270 13.02 -19.81 1.64
C GLY A 270 13.93 -21.03 1.67
N LEU A 271 13.96 -21.70 2.82
CA LEU A 271 14.77 -22.90 3.00
C LEU A 271 14.26 -24.01 2.06
N ARG A 272 15.08 -24.32 1.05
CA ARG A 272 14.81 -25.45 0.15
C ARG A 272 15.08 -26.76 0.88
N MET A 273 14.05 -27.59 1.00
CA MET A 273 14.22 -28.93 1.55
C MET A 273 15.24 -29.72 0.72
N THR A 274 16.04 -30.55 1.40
CA THR A 274 16.85 -31.55 0.69
C THR A 274 15.94 -32.55 -0.04
N PRO A 275 16.34 -33.13 -1.18
CA PRO A 275 15.52 -34.10 -1.90
C PRO A 275 15.03 -35.26 -1.02
N ARG A 276 15.86 -35.70 -0.06
CA ARG A 276 15.53 -36.75 0.92
C ARG A 276 14.45 -36.33 1.92
N ARG A 277 14.42 -35.05 2.31
CA ARG A 277 13.39 -34.52 3.22
C ARG A 277 12.10 -34.28 2.45
N GLN A 278 12.20 -33.72 1.24
CA GLN A 278 11.06 -33.49 0.36
C GLN A 278 10.35 -34.79 -0.04
N SER A 279 11.08 -35.89 -0.24
CA SER A 279 10.47 -37.20 -0.54
C SER A 279 9.63 -37.78 0.60
N ARG A 280 9.66 -37.19 1.80
CA ARG A 280 8.81 -37.57 2.92
C ARG A 280 7.46 -36.85 2.92
N LEU A 281 7.33 -35.75 2.17
CA LEU A 281 6.08 -35.03 2.02
C LEU A 281 5.17 -35.82 1.07
N PHE A 282 3.92 -36.07 1.47
CA PHE A 282 3.02 -36.89 0.67
C PHE A 282 1.59 -36.37 0.65
N CYS A 283 1.01 -36.37 -0.55
CA CYS A 283 -0.41 -36.14 -0.77
C CYS A 283 -1.20 -37.43 -0.46
N ARG A 284 -2.33 -37.31 0.22
CA ARG A 284 -3.17 -38.45 0.59
C ARG A 284 -4.66 -38.11 0.59
N TYR A 285 -5.46 -39.16 0.52
CA TYR A 285 -6.88 -39.10 0.88
C TYR A 285 -7.01 -39.34 2.37
N TYR A 286 -7.43 -38.30 3.10
CA TYR A 286 -7.52 -38.27 4.54
C TYR A 286 -8.96 -38.43 5.00
N ASN A 287 -9.18 -39.32 5.96
CA ASN A 287 -10.50 -39.68 6.48
C ASN A 287 -10.62 -39.52 8.00
N ASN A 288 -9.68 -38.81 8.64
CA ASN A 288 -9.60 -38.60 10.09
C ASN A 288 -9.97 -39.83 10.92
N ASN A 289 -9.15 -40.90 10.84
CA ASN A 289 -9.38 -42.15 11.59
C ASN A 289 -10.76 -42.78 11.35
N ARG A 290 -11.22 -42.79 10.08
CA ARG A 290 -12.54 -43.32 9.66
C ARG A 290 -13.72 -42.52 10.22
N HIS A 291 -13.59 -41.19 10.30
CA HIS A 291 -14.73 -40.32 10.58
C HIS A 291 -15.87 -40.62 9.59
N PRO A 292 -17.12 -40.86 10.05
CA PRO A 292 -18.20 -41.41 9.21
C PRO A 292 -18.42 -40.64 7.89
N LYS A 293 -18.27 -39.31 7.93
CA LYS A 293 -18.41 -38.41 6.78
C LYS A 293 -17.34 -38.60 5.70
N TYR A 294 -16.13 -38.99 6.09
CA TYR A 294 -14.96 -39.04 5.22
C TYR A 294 -14.51 -40.47 4.87
N VAL A 295 -15.24 -41.50 5.32
CA VAL A 295 -15.00 -42.89 4.90
C VAL A 295 -15.25 -43.07 3.40
N ILE A 296 -16.35 -42.50 2.91
CA ILE A 296 -16.77 -42.63 1.50
C ILE A 296 -16.25 -41.48 0.64
N GLY A 297 -16.18 -40.27 1.20
CA GLY A 297 -15.65 -39.08 0.54
C GLY A 297 -14.44 -38.51 1.28
N PRO A 298 -13.27 -39.16 1.21
CA PRO A 298 -12.09 -38.67 1.90
C PRO A 298 -11.60 -37.35 1.31
N VAL A 299 -11.03 -36.51 2.16
CA VAL A 299 -10.54 -35.19 1.80
C VAL A 299 -9.11 -35.28 1.28
N LYS A 300 -8.76 -34.44 0.31
CA LYS A 300 -7.39 -34.35 -0.19
C LYS A 300 -6.54 -33.55 0.79
N GLN A 301 -5.47 -34.15 1.29
CA GLN A 301 -4.50 -33.54 2.22
C GLN A 301 -3.09 -33.64 1.63
N GLU A 302 -2.29 -32.60 1.81
CA GLU A 302 -0.90 -32.49 1.37
C GLU A 302 -0.03 -32.03 2.56
N ASP A 303 1.17 -32.57 2.71
CA ASP A 303 2.13 -32.01 3.66
C ASP A 303 2.88 -30.85 3.00
N GLU A 304 2.78 -29.65 3.57
CA GLU A 304 3.58 -28.49 3.18
C GLU A 304 4.95 -28.50 3.86
N TRP A 305 5.00 -29.05 5.09
CA TRP A 305 6.21 -29.15 5.88
C TRP A 305 6.16 -30.34 6.82
N ASP A 306 7.31 -30.97 7.06
CA ASP A 306 7.43 -32.17 7.89
C ASP A 306 7.56 -31.86 9.39
N GLN A 307 8.35 -30.85 9.78
CA GLN A 307 8.61 -30.49 11.18
C GLN A 307 8.83 -28.96 11.39
N PRO A 308 7.97 -28.29 12.18
CA PRO A 308 6.66 -28.76 12.67
C PRO A 308 5.76 -29.16 11.50
N ARG A 309 4.83 -30.08 11.77
CA ARG A 309 3.97 -30.62 10.72
C ARG A 309 2.97 -29.56 10.28
N ILE A 310 3.10 -29.09 9.04
CA ILE A 310 2.17 -28.15 8.41
C ILE A 310 1.47 -28.90 7.28
N VAL A 311 0.15 -28.98 7.35
CA VAL A 311 -0.67 -29.70 6.37
C VAL A 311 -1.61 -28.76 5.66
N ARG A 312 -1.78 -28.98 4.36
CA ARG A 312 -2.82 -28.32 3.56
C ARG A 312 -3.95 -29.30 3.28
N TYR A 313 -5.17 -28.82 3.46
CA TYR A 313 -6.39 -29.48 3.02
C TYR A 313 -6.92 -28.77 1.77
N LEU A 314 -7.30 -29.52 0.74
CA LEU A 314 -7.75 -28.98 -0.54
C LEU A 314 -9.27 -29.03 -0.69
N ASN A 315 -9.84 -27.99 -1.29
CA ASN A 315 -11.26 -27.89 -1.66
C ASN A 315 -12.21 -28.11 -0.47
N ILE A 316 -11.91 -27.48 0.66
CA ILE A 316 -12.64 -27.67 1.93
C ILE A 316 -13.88 -26.80 2.01
N VAL A 317 -13.86 -25.66 1.33
CA VAL A 317 -14.94 -24.69 1.33
C VAL A 317 -15.24 -24.34 -0.12
N THR A 318 -16.53 -24.34 -0.47
CA THR A 318 -17.03 -24.02 -1.80
C THR A 318 -17.02 -22.51 -2.05
N ASP A 319 -17.01 -22.10 -3.32
CA ASP A 319 -17.08 -20.68 -3.68
C ASP A 319 -18.29 -19.98 -3.07
N LYS A 320 -19.45 -20.65 -3.03
CA LYS A 320 -20.68 -20.09 -2.45
C LYS A 320 -20.55 -19.82 -0.96
N GLU A 321 -19.95 -20.73 -0.21
CA GLU A 321 -19.70 -20.54 1.23
C GLU A 321 -18.69 -19.41 1.47
N MET A 322 -17.60 -19.37 0.69
CA MET A 322 -16.58 -18.32 0.80
C MET A 322 -17.16 -16.93 0.52
N GLU A 323 -17.95 -16.77 -0.54
CA GLU A 323 -18.60 -15.48 -0.84
C GLU A 323 -19.59 -15.08 0.25
N LYS A 324 -20.32 -16.03 0.84
CA LYS A 324 -21.24 -15.73 1.94
C LYS A 324 -20.50 -15.25 3.18
N VAL A 325 -19.37 -15.88 3.52
CA VAL A 325 -18.51 -15.44 4.64
C VAL A 325 -17.97 -14.03 4.39
N LYS A 326 -17.50 -13.73 3.17
CA LYS A 326 -17.04 -12.37 2.81
C LYS A 326 -18.16 -11.34 2.92
N GLU A 327 -19.38 -11.67 2.46
CA GLU A 327 -20.56 -10.80 2.55
C GLU A 327 -20.89 -10.44 4.00
N LEU A 328 -20.83 -11.40 4.92
CA LEU A 328 -21.08 -11.19 6.35
C LEU A 328 -20.00 -10.33 7.01
N ALA A 329 -18.75 -10.42 6.54
CA ALA A 329 -17.62 -9.69 7.10
C ALA A 329 -17.55 -8.22 6.63
N LYS A 330 -17.89 -7.94 5.36
CA LYS A 330 -17.75 -6.60 4.73
C LYS A 330 -18.33 -5.44 5.56
N PRO A 331 -19.56 -5.51 6.13
CA PRO A 331 -20.12 -4.42 6.94
C PRO A 331 -19.33 -4.11 8.22
N ARG A 332 -18.68 -5.11 8.82
CA ARG A 332 -17.98 -4.97 10.12
C ARG A 332 -16.64 -4.25 10.00
N TYR A 333 -16.01 -4.30 8.82
CA TYR A 333 -14.76 -3.59 8.56
C TYR A 333 -14.89 -2.08 8.68
N LEU A 334 -16.02 -1.53 8.22
CA LEU A 334 -16.31 -0.10 8.35
C LEU A 334 -16.46 0.30 9.81
N THR A 335 -17.15 -0.52 10.61
CA THR A 335 -17.40 -0.22 12.04
C THR A 335 -16.11 -0.23 12.85
N LEU A 336 -15.24 -1.24 12.66
CA LEU A 336 -13.96 -1.37 13.37
C LEU A 336 -13.00 -0.21 13.09
N SER A 337 -13.00 0.35 11.88
CA SER A 337 -12.21 1.54 11.55
C SER A 337 -12.58 2.80 12.34
N VAL A 338 -13.81 2.85 12.86
CA VAL A 338 -14.37 4.01 13.59
C VAL A 338 -14.31 3.82 15.11
N THR A 339 -14.43 2.58 15.60
CA THR A 339 -14.62 2.28 17.03
C THR A 339 -13.34 1.99 17.81
N GLU A 340 -12.26 1.52 17.17
CA GLU A 340 -11.09 1.04 17.91
C GLU A 340 -10.11 2.15 18.34
N PRO A 341 -9.86 2.36 19.65
CA PRO A 341 -9.00 3.43 20.14
C PRO A 341 -7.53 3.31 19.71
N TRP A 342 -7.01 2.08 19.52
CA TRP A 342 -5.62 1.87 19.06
C TRP A 342 -5.39 2.21 17.58
N LEU A 343 -6.46 2.35 16.79
CA LEU A 343 -6.38 2.82 15.40
C LEU A 343 -6.31 4.36 15.31
N ARG A 344 -6.76 5.10 16.34
CA ARG A 344 -6.73 6.59 16.37
C ARG A 344 -5.34 7.22 16.46
N GLY A 345 -4.30 6.44 16.77
CA GLY A 345 -2.91 6.91 16.90
C GLY A 345 -1.94 6.43 15.81
N ARG A 346 -2.41 5.66 14.83
CA ARG A 346 -1.58 5.16 13.73
C ARG A 346 -1.47 6.19 12.61
N THR A 347 -0.32 6.23 11.95
CA THR A 347 -0.17 6.99 10.70
C THR A 347 -1.09 6.38 9.63
N VAL A 348 -1.50 7.20 8.65
CA VAL A 348 -2.34 6.75 7.52
C VAL A 348 -1.73 5.52 6.83
N THR A 349 -0.39 5.47 6.72
CA THR A 349 0.35 4.35 6.15
C THR A 349 0.16 3.06 6.95
N GLN A 350 0.23 3.12 8.28
CA GLN A 350 0.09 1.92 9.10
C GLN A 350 -1.35 1.41 9.17
N PHE A 351 -2.33 2.30 8.99
CA PHE A 351 -3.73 1.91 8.80
C PHE A 351 -3.92 1.13 7.49
N LEU A 352 -3.36 1.61 6.38
CA LEU A 352 -3.50 0.99 5.05
C LEU A 352 -2.80 -0.38 4.93
N LEU A 353 -1.71 -0.60 5.67
CA LEU A 353 -0.96 -1.86 5.66
C LEU A 353 -1.52 -2.92 6.61
N SER A 354 -2.47 -2.57 7.47
CA SER A 354 -3.08 -3.50 8.44
C SER A 354 -4.25 -4.25 7.83
N PRO A 355 -4.45 -5.55 8.14
CA PRO A 355 -5.62 -6.27 7.67
C PRO A 355 -6.90 -5.74 8.33
N LEU A 356 -7.95 -5.60 7.53
CA LEU A 356 -9.30 -5.42 8.05
C LEU A 356 -9.80 -6.78 8.54
N SER A 357 -10.11 -6.88 9.83
CA SER A 357 -10.53 -8.13 10.48
C SER A 357 -11.97 -8.03 10.95
N ALA A 358 -12.70 -9.15 10.96
CA ALA A 358 -14.05 -9.26 11.49
C ALA A 358 -14.20 -10.64 12.15
N TRP A 359 -14.98 -10.73 13.22
CA TRP A 359 -15.25 -12.00 13.90
C TRP A 359 -16.69 -12.39 13.63
N LEU A 360 -16.90 -13.65 13.22
CA LEU A 360 -18.21 -14.21 12.92
C LEU A 360 -18.48 -15.39 13.87
N GLY A 361 -19.49 -15.23 14.73
CA GLY A 361 -19.96 -16.29 15.62
C GLY A 361 -20.71 -17.40 14.87
N ALA A 362 -20.67 -18.62 15.40
CA ALA A 362 -21.37 -19.77 14.81
C ALA A 362 -22.89 -19.56 14.66
N PHE A 363 -23.50 -18.82 15.59
CA PHE A 363 -24.93 -18.53 15.59
C PHE A 363 -25.37 -17.50 14.55
N GLU A 364 -24.43 -16.79 13.91
CA GLU A 364 -24.75 -15.69 13.00
C GLU A 364 -25.30 -16.19 11.66
N HIS A 365 -24.79 -17.32 11.15
CA HIS A 365 -25.23 -17.90 9.89
C HIS A 365 -24.89 -19.39 9.80
N PRO A 366 -25.78 -20.25 9.25
CA PRO A 366 -25.53 -21.69 9.14
C PRO A 366 -24.23 -22.08 8.44
N VAL A 367 -23.81 -21.30 7.43
CA VAL A 367 -22.52 -21.52 6.74
C VAL A 367 -21.32 -21.44 7.69
N VAL A 368 -21.33 -20.54 8.69
CA VAL A 368 -20.24 -20.43 9.66
C VAL A 368 -20.21 -21.66 10.55
N ASP A 369 -21.37 -22.12 11.00
CA ASP A 369 -21.51 -23.36 11.78
C ASP A 369 -21.09 -24.60 11.00
N GLU A 370 -21.49 -24.73 9.73
CA GLU A 370 -21.08 -25.82 8.83
C GLU A 370 -19.56 -25.85 8.61
N ILE A 371 -18.91 -24.68 8.54
CA ILE A 371 -17.45 -24.57 8.46
C ILE A 371 -16.82 -25.02 9.78
N ASN A 372 -17.34 -24.58 10.94
CA ASN A 372 -16.82 -25.00 12.25
C ASN A 372 -16.93 -26.52 12.44
N GLN A 373 -18.09 -27.11 12.14
CA GLN A 373 -18.28 -28.57 12.20
C GLN A 373 -17.30 -29.30 11.28
N ARG A 374 -17.03 -28.75 10.08
CA ARG A 374 -16.07 -29.34 9.14
C ARG A 374 -14.63 -29.27 9.66
N ILE A 375 -14.26 -28.19 10.34
CA ILE A 375 -12.94 -28.05 10.99
C ILE A 375 -12.80 -29.10 12.10
N GLU A 376 -13.83 -29.29 12.93
CA GLU A 376 -13.86 -30.34 13.95
C GLU A 376 -13.75 -31.74 13.33
N ASP A 377 -14.58 -32.06 12.33
CA ASP A 377 -14.61 -33.35 11.65
C ASP A 377 -13.23 -33.71 11.03
N LEU A 378 -12.48 -32.71 10.56
CA LEU A 378 -11.18 -32.89 9.90
C LEU A 378 -10.02 -32.96 10.89
N THR A 379 -9.97 -32.03 11.82
CA THR A 379 -8.86 -31.95 12.78
C THR A 379 -8.99 -32.99 13.90
N GLY A 380 -10.22 -33.46 14.16
CA GLY A 380 -10.54 -34.29 15.32
C GLY A 380 -10.51 -33.52 16.64
N LEU A 381 -10.31 -32.20 16.60
CA LEU A 381 -10.27 -31.33 17.77
C LEU A 381 -11.66 -30.73 18.02
N ASP A 382 -11.99 -30.58 19.29
CA ASP A 382 -13.23 -29.91 19.70
C ASP A 382 -13.17 -28.41 19.35
N VAL A 383 -14.23 -27.86 18.75
CA VAL A 383 -14.27 -26.43 18.38
C VAL A 383 -15.25 -25.62 19.23
N THR A 384 -15.84 -26.21 20.29
CA THR A 384 -16.83 -25.51 21.11
C THR A 384 -16.21 -24.39 21.95
N THR A 385 -14.95 -24.58 22.37
CA THR A 385 -14.13 -23.60 23.08
C THR A 385 -13.24 -22.78 22.14
N ALA A 386 -13.33 -23.02 20.83
CA ALA A 386 -12.56 -22.29 19.84
C ALA A 386 -13.12 -20.88 19.64
N GLU A 387 -12.24 -19.93 19.32
CA GLU A 387 -12.65 -18.54 19.05
C GLU A 387 -13.59 -18.44 17.84
N ASP A 388 -14.32 -17.32 17.76
CA ASP A 388 -15.14 -16.99 16.60
C ASP A 388 -14.31 -16.98 15.31
N LEU A 389 -14.98 -17.24 14.18
CA LEU A 389 -14.31 -17.32 12.90
C LEU A 389 -13.81 -15.92 12.50
N GLN A 390 -12.50 -15.70 12.57
CA GLN A 390 -11.90 -14.44 12.16
C GLN A 390 -11.82 -14.42 10.64
N VAL A 391 -12.25 -13.32 10.02
CA VAL A 391 -12.19 -13.07 8.58
C VAL A 391 -11.34 -11.83 8.34
N ALA A 392 -10.19 -12.01 7.71
CA ALA A 392 -9.24 -10.96 7.43
C ALA A 392 -9.13 -10.67 5.93
N ASN A 393 -9.11 -9.38 5.59
CA ASN A 393 -8.87 -8.87 4.26
C ASN A 393 -7.56 -8.07 4.23
N TYR A 394 -6.62 -8.51 3.39
CA TYR A 394 -5.37 -7.81 3.11
C TYR A 394 -5.43 -7.25 1.69
N GLY A 395 -5.54 -5.92 1.59
CA GLY A 395 -5.35 -5.21 0.33
C GLY A 395 -3.88 -5.17 -0.11
N VAL A 396 -3.60 -4.43 -1.17
CA VAL A 396 -2.23 -4.22 -1.67
C VAL A 396 -1.32 -3.69 -0.55
N GLY A 397 -0.15 -4.30 -0.37
CA GLY A 397 0.81 -3.98 0.69
C GLY A 397 0.39 -4.50 2.07
N GLY A 398 -0.86 -4.95 2.23
CA GLY A 398 -1.36 -5.52 3.46
C GLY A 398 -0.51 -6.70 3.89
N GLN A 399 -0.03 -6.66 5.13
CA GLN A 399 0.84 -7.68 5.71
C GLN A 399 0.52 -7.89 7.19
N TYR A 400 1.09 -8.95 7.76
CA TYR A 400 1.06 -9.17 9.21
C TYR A 400 2.43 -9.61 9.67
N GLU A 401 2.96 -8.93 10.67
CA GLU A 401 4.32 -9.13 11.16
C GLU A 401 4.51 -10.51 11.81
N PRO A 402 5.76 -10.99 11.90
CA PRO A 402 6.07 -12.25 12.58
C PRO A 402 5.57 -12.31 14.03
N HIS A 403 4.75 -13.32 14.33
CA HIS A 403 4.11 -13.50 15.62
C HIS A 403 3.91 -14.98 15.96
N PHE A 404 3.44 -15.21 17.18
CA PHE A 404 2.92 -16.50 17.66
C PHE A 404 1.41 -16.39 17.82
N ASP A 405 0.71 -17.47 17.50
CA ASP A 405 -0.71 -17.56 17.81
C ASP A 405 -0.96 -17.91 19.27
N PHE A 406 -0.04 -18.63 19.92
CA PHE A 406 -0.15 -19.02 21.33
C PHE A 406 0.40 -17.92 22.24
N GLY A 407 -0.12 -17.88 23.47
CA GLY A 407 0.36 -16.98 24.53
C GLY A 407 1.63 -17.54 25.16
N ARG A 408 2.63 -16.67 25.32
CA ARG A 408 3.95 -17.08 25.80
C ARG A 408 4.02 -17.11 27.33
N LYS A 409 5.05 -17.76 27.88
CA LYS A 409 5.26 -17.84 29.35
C LYS A 409 5.45 -16.46 30.00
N ASP A 410 5.94 -15.48 29.23
CA ASP A 410 6.07 -14.07 29.60
C ASP A 410 4.74 -13.28 29.51
N GLU A 411 3.66 -13.91 29.04
CA GLU A 411 2.32 -13.35 28.88
C GLU A 411 1.29 -14.20 29.67
N PRO A 412 1.38 -14.25 31.01
CA PRO A 412 0.58 -15.17 31.82
C PRO A 412 -0.94 -14.95 31.69
N ASP A 413 -1.35 -13.72 31.37
CA ASP A 413 -2.77 -13.32 31.35
C ASP A 413 -3.42 -13.43 29.95
N ALA A 414 -2.67 -13.89 28.94
CA ALA A 414 -3.08 -13.80 27.52
C ALA A 414 -4.46 -14.41 27.18
N PHE A 415 -4.92 -15.40 27.96
CA PHE A 415 -6.24 -16.02 27.80
C PHE A 415 -7.02 -16.15 29.12
N GLU A 416 -6.62 -15.40 30.16
CA GLU A 416 -7.25 -15.52 31.48
C GLU A 416 -8.73 -15.12 31.43
N GLU A 417 -9.08 -14.08 30.65
CA GLU A 417 -10.47 -13.63 30.47
C GLU A 417 -11.33 -14.64 29.71
N LEU A 418 -10.75 -15.40 28.79
CA LEU A 418 -11.46 -16.42 28.00
C LEU A 418 -11.67 -17.70 28.81
N GLY A 419 -10.75 -18.04 29.72
CA GLY A 419 -10.83 -19.25 30.55
C GLY A 419 -10.83 -20.56 29.74
N THR A 420 -10.42 -20.52 28.48
CA THR A 420 -10.39 -21.65 27.54
C THR A 420 -9.00 -22.28 27.39
N GLY A 421 -7.98 -21.73 28.06
CA GLY A 421 -6.59 -22.20 27.95
C GLY A 421 -5.91 -21.64 26.70
N ASN A 422 -4.69 -22.09 26.42
CA ASN A 422 -3.87 -21.56 25.33
C ASN A 422 -4.37 -22.05 23.95
N ARG A 423 -3.96 -21.39 22.87
CA ARG A 423 -4.32 -21.78 21.49
C ARG A 423 -3.45 -22.94 21.03
N ILE A 424 -4.02 -24.13 20.94
CA ILE A 424 -3.30 -25.36 20.59
C ILE A 424 -2.93 -25.48 19.12
N ALA A 425 -3.76 -24.93 18.25
CA ALA A 425 -3.68 -25.14 16.81
C ALA A 425 -4.38 -24.00 16.07
N THR A 426 -3.90 -23.77 14.85
CA THR A 426 -4.45 -22.76 13.96
C THR A 426 -4.93 -23.41 12.68
N TRP A 427 -6.12 -22.99 12.25
CA TRP A 427 -6.70 -23.31 10.97
C TRP A 427 -6.83 -22.03 10.15
N LEU A 428 -6.06 -21.93 9.07
CA LEU A 428 -6.03 -20.79 8.16
C LEU A 428 -6.63 -21.17 6.81
N LEU A 429 -7.82 -20.68 6.49
CA LEU A 429 -8.53 -20.88 5.24
C LEU A 429 -8.22 -19.74 4.25
N TYR A 430 -7.82 -20.07 3.02
CA TYR A 430 -7.67 -19.11 1.93
C TYR A 430 -8.96 -19.00 1.09
N MET A 431 -9.53 -17.80 1.00
CA MET A 431 -10.80 -17.53 0.31
C MET A 431 -10.65 -16.73 -1.00
N SER A 432 -9.42 -16.37 -1.36
CA SER A 432 -9.07 -15.81 -2.66
C SER A 432 -7.74 -16.36 -3.16
N ASP A 433 -7.57 -16.36 -4.48
CA ASP A 433 -6.27 -16.54 -5.10
C ASP A 433 -5.56 -15.18 -5.13
N VAL A 434 -4.26 -15.19 -4.87
CA VAL A 434 -3.42 -13.99 -4.86
C VAL A 434 -2.40 -14.15 -5.98
N GLN A 435 -2.35 -13.20 -6.90
CA GLN A 435 -1.50 -13.30 -8.09
C GLN A 435 0.00 -13.19 -7.72
N ALA A 436 0.35 -12.30 -6.79
CA ALA A 436 1.70 -12.16 -6.30
C ALA A 436 1.75 -11.70 -4.83
N GLY A 437 2.70 -12.26 -4.07
CA GLY A 437 2.83 -12.00 -2.63
C GLY A 437 1.80 -12.76 -1.79
N GLY A 438 1.55 -12.27 -0.57
CA GLY A 438 0.50 -12.82 0.31
C GLY A 438 0.78 -14.21 0.90
N ALA A 439 1.99 -14.76 0.75
CA ALA A 439 2.37 -16.04 1.36
C ALA A 439 2.28 -15.99 2.89
N THR A 440 1.94 -17.12 3.51
CA THR A 440 2.14 -17.33 4.96
C THR A 440 3.51 -17.95 5.14
N VAL A 441 4.41 -17.27 5.85
CA VAL A 441 5.81 -17.68 5.99
C VAL A 441 6.14 -17.97 7.44
N PHE A 442 6.94 -19.01 7.67
CA PHE A 442 7.41 -19.42 8.99
C PHE A 442 8.89 -19.06 9.11
N THR A 443 9.21 -18.01 9.88
CA THR A 443 10.52 -17.34 9.85
C THR A 443 11.64 -18.20 10.39
N ASP A 444 11.36 -19.03 11.41
CA ASP A 444 12.36 -19.85 12.08
C ASP A 444 12.76 -21.10 11.27
N ILE A 445 11.79 -21.73 10.60
CA ILE A 445 12.03 -22.94 9.79
C ILE A 445 12.27 -22.65 8.31
N GLY A 446 12.00 -21.42 7.87
CA GLY A 446 12.19 -21.00 6.49
C GLY A 446 11.18 -21.57 5.51
N ALA A 447 9.96 -21.90 5.95
CA ALA A 447 8.90 -22.41 5.11
C ALA A 447 8.02 -21.28 4.56
N SER A 448 7.54 -21.44 3.32
CA SER A 448 6.61 -20.48 2.68
C SER A 448 5.42 -21.23 2.10
N VAL A 449 4.21 -20.85 2.52
CA VAL A 449 2.95 -21.47 2.11
C VAL A 449 2.14 -20.45 1.32
N TRP A 450 2.03 -20.68 0.01
CA TRP A 450 1.37 -19.76 -0.90
C TRP A 450 -0.16 -19.89 -0.83
N PRO A 451 -0.91 -18.78 -0.92
CA PRO A 451 -2.37 -18.78 -0.88
C PRO A 451 -2.92 -19.51 -2.11
N ARG A 452 -3.90 -20.38 -1.88
CA ARG A 452 -4.67 -21.06 -2.93
C ARG A 452 -6.13 -21.11 -2.49
N LYS A 453 -7.02 -20.51 -3.27
CA LYS A 453 -8.44 -20.41 -2.94
C LYS A 453 -9.05 -21.78 -2.64
N GLY A 454 -9.91 -21.83 -1.61
CA GLY A 454 -10.61 -23.05 -1.19
C GLY A 454 -9.74 -24.06 -0.44
N THR A 455 -8.47 -23.74 -0.19
CA THR A 455 -7.56 -24.57 0.62
C THR A 455 -7.41 -24.01 2.02
N ALA A 456 -7.15 -24.89 2.98
CA ALA A 456 -6.86 -24.51 4.36
C ALA A 456 -5.54 -25.12 4.81
N VAL A 457 -4.79 -24.37 5.61
CA VAL A 457 -3.52 -24.79 6.18
C VAL A 457 -3.70 -24.94 7.68
N PHE A 458 -3.17 -26.03 8.21
CA PHE A 458 -3.32 -26.40 9.61
C PHE A 458 -1.96 -26.76 10.21
N TRP A 459 -1.69 -26.24 11.40
CA TRP A 459 -0.54 -26.58 12.22
C TRP A 459 -0.89 -26.51 13.70
N TYR A 460 -0.10 -27.20 14.53
CA TYR A 460 -0.18 -27.10 15.98
C TYR A 460 0.77 -26.01 16.47
N ASN A 461 0.27 -25.14 17.34
CA ASN A 461 1.03 -24.07 17.98
C ASN A 461 1.77 -24.53 19.24
N LEU A 462 1.23 -25.56 19.91
CA LEU A 462 1.78 -26.14 21.12
C LEU A 462 2.22 -27.58 20.86
N TYR A 463 3.24 -28.03 21.57
CA TYR A 463 3.55 -29.45 21.74
C TYR A 463 2.44 -30.15 22.53
N PRO A 464 2.34 -31.49 22.48
CA PRO A 464 1.44 -32.25 23.34
C PRO A 464 1.66 -32.05 24.85
N SER A 465 2.84 -31.57 25.26
CA SER A 465 3.13 -31.15 26.64
C SER A 465 2.37 -29.89 27.08
N GLY A 466 1.83 -29.11 26.12
CA GLY A 466 1.27 -27.77 26.35
C GLY A 466 2.29 -26.64 26.19
N GLU A 467 3.58 -26.95 25.98
CA GLU A 467 4.58 -25.92 25.71
C GLU A 467 4.43 -25.34 24.29
N GLY A 468 4.64 -24.03 24.13
CA GLY A 468 4.65 -23.35 22.84
C GLY A 468 5.77 -23.82 21.91
N ASP A 469 5.43 -24.15 20.66
CA ASP A 469 6.40 -24.46 19.63
C ASP A 469 6.88 -23.18 18.94
N TYR A 470 8.03 -22.67 19.36
CA TYR A 470 8.65 -21.46 18.80
C TYR A 470 8.93 -21.58 17.28
N ARG A 471 9.01 -22.79 16.71
CA ARG A 471 9.18 -22.97 15.26
C ARG A 471 7.96 -22.55 14.44
N THR A 472 6.82 -22.33 15.11
CA THR A 472 5.57 -21.88 14.49
C THR A 472 5.48 -20.37 14.36
N ARG A 473 6.56 -19.63 14.67
CA ARG A 473 6.65 -18.18 14.43
C ARG A 473 6.40 -17.90 12.97
N HIS A 474 5.32 -17.18 12.68
CA HIS A 474 4.85 -17.00 11.31
C HIS A 474 4.33 -15.59 11.04
N ALA A 475 4.28 -15.24 9.77
CA ALA A 475 3.91 -13.93 9.27
C ALA A 475 3.10 -14.05 7.98
N ALA A 476 2.36 -12.99 7.64
CA ALA A 476 1.73 -12.84 6.34
C ALA A 476 2.53 -11.85 5.50
N CYS A 477 3.12 -12.32 4.40
CA CYS A 477 3.85 -11.49 3.45
C CYS A 477 2.95 -10.43 2.81
N PRO A 478 3.51 -9.29 2.38
CA PRO A 478 2.77 -8.26 1.68
C PRO A 478 2.08 -8.83 0.44
N VAL A 479 0.82 -8.44 0.23
CA VAL A 479 0.13 -8.69 -1.04
C VAL A 479 0.70 -7.72 -2.07
N LEU A 480 1.34 -8.25 -3.11
CA LEU A 480 1.93 -7.41 -4.16
C LEU A 480 0.92 -7.14 -5.27
N VAL A 481 0.20 -8.19 -5.68
CA VAL A 481 -0.88 -8.10 -6.67
C VAL A 481 -2.02 -9.00 -6.23
N GLY A 482 -3.21 -8.40 -6.16
CA GLY A 482 -4.46 -9.03 -5.79
C GLY A 482 -5.03 -8.53 -4.48
N ASN A 483 -5.97 -9.30 -3.96
CA ASN A 483 -6.60 -9.08 -2.67
C ASN A 483 -6.67 -10.41 -1.93
N LYS A 484 -6.07 -10.48 -0.74
CA LYS A 484 -5.99 -11.72 0.06
C LYS A 484 -7.11 -11.73 1.09
N TRP A 485 -8.05 -12.64 0.90
CA TRP A 485 -9.07 -12.99 1.87
C TRP A 485 -8.69 -14.28 2.56
N VAL A 486 -8.59 -14.23 3.88
CA VAL A 486 -8.35 -15.41 4.70
C VAL A 486 -9.31 -15.47 5.87
N SER A 487 -9.48 -16.67 6.40
CA SER A 487 -10.19 -16.86 7.65
C SER A 487 -9.39 -17.72 8.61
N ASN A 488 -9.24 -17.25 9.84
CA ASN A 488 -8.57 -17.94 10.93
C ASN A 488 -9.58 -18.53 11.89
N LYS A 489 -9.27 -19.75 12.36
CA LYS A 489 -9.93 -20.37 13.50
C LYS A 489 -8.85 -20.86 14.46
N TRP A 490 -8.84 -20.28 15.65
CA TRP A 490 -7.93 -20.68 16.73
C TRP A 490 -8.64 -21.66 17.67
N ILE A 491 -8.02 -22.82 17.85
CA ILE A 491 -8.57 -23.91 18.67
C ILE A 491 -7.84 -23.91 20.01
N HIS A 492 -8.58 -24.01 21.11
CA HIS A 492 -8.04 -23.93 22.47
C HIS A 492 -7.80 -25.30 23.12
N GLU A 493 -7.00 -25.31 24.19
CA GLU A 493 -6.66 -26.49 25.00
C GLU A 493 -7.87 -27.14 25.67
N ARG A 494 -8.81 -26.34 26.18
CA ARG A 494 -9.98 -26.85 26.90
C ARG A 494 -10.93 -27.58 25.96
N GLY A 495 -11.42 -28.74 26.38
CA GLY A 495 -12.26 -29.63 25.55
C GLY A 495 -11.47 -30.68 24.75
N GLN A 496 -10.13 -30.64 24.84
CA GLN A 496 -9.24 -31.58 24.15
C GLN A 496 -8.71 -32.70 25.04
N GLU A 497 -9.09 -32.75 26.32
CA GLU A 497 -8.50 -33.61 27.35
C GLU A 497 -8.50 -35.10 26.95
N PHE A 498 -9.51 -35.52 26.19
CA PHE A 498 -9.65 -36.89 25.69
C PHE A 498 -9.31 -37.06 24.21
N ARG A 499 -9.23 -35.96 23.46
CA ARG A 499 -8.97 -35.95 22.01
C ARG A 499 -7.47 -35.81 21.69
N ARG A 500 -6.75 -35.02 22.49
CA ARG A 500 -5.32 -34.75 22.38
C ARG A 500 -4.62 -35.03 23.71
N ARG A 501 -4.17 -36.27 23.89
CA ARG A 501 -3.47 -36.69 25.12
C ARG A 501 -2.08 -36.06 25.18
N CYS A 502 -1.65 -35.70 26.39
CA CYS A 502 -0.30 -35.19 26.61
C CYS A 502 0.77 -36.25 26.33
N GLY A 503 1.91 -35.80 25.81
CA GLY A 503 3.12 -36.62 25.65
C GLY A 503 3.79 -36.92 26.99
N LEU A 504 4.70 -37.88 27.01
CA LEU A 504 5.52 -38.17 28.20
C LEU A 504 6.75 -37.26 28.26
N GLN A 505 7.23 -36.80 27.11
CA GLN A 505 8.28 -35.81 26.96
C GLN A 505 7.73 -34.49 26.42
N GLU A 506 8.53 -33.43 26.59
CA GLU A 506 8.16 -32.06 26.22
C GLU A 506 7.89 -31.89 24.72
N THR A 507 8.57 -32.66 23.86
CA THR A 507 8.51 -32.57 22.39
C THR A 507 7.87 -33.77 21.70
N ASP A 508 7.34 -34.73 22.48
CA ASP A 508 6.74 -35.99 21.98
C ASP A 508 5.56 -35.78 21.03
#